data_AF-A0A378UBL1-F1
#
_entry.id   AF-A0A378UBL1-F1
#
_cell.length_a   1.000
_cell.length_b   1.000
_cell.length_c   1.000
_cell.angle_alpha   90.00
_cell.angle_beta   90.00
_cell.angle_gamma   90.00
#
_symmetry.space_group_name_H-M   'P 1'
#
loop_
_entity.id
_entity.type
_entity.pdbx_description
1 polymer ?
#
loop_
_entity_poly.entity_id
_entity_poly.type
_entity_poly.pdbx_seq_one_letter_code
_entity_poly.pdbx_strand_id
1 'polypeptide(L)'
;MLTGTRIEAPKLGSVAVTRPDPWDMTDAVLLTVLCLFCAGTALGVTRRARSSCRNDEADERLVTLGELVAAFDHMLVRKGLMTRTQLDLIRTGTRSRGVVTGMRTTGAAREDYREVELDLMVSRCGGGQFPIRQRALVPASALTRVSPGNVIDTYYRPGDEGAVAVCVPPA
;
A
#
# COMPACT_ATOMS: atom_id res chain seq x y z
N MET A 1 -62.79 29.20 1.89
CA MET A 1 -61.62 29.23 0.98
C MET A 1 -60.44 29.74 1.82
N LEU A 2 -59.57 28.83 2.30
CA LEU A 2 -58.20 28.57 1.77
C LEU A 2 -57.31 29.82 1.96
N THR A 3 -56.22 29.89 2.73
CA THR A 3 -55.08 28.99 3.04
C THR A 3 -54.20 29.81 4.03
N GLY A 4 -53.63 29.38 5.15
CA GLY A 4 -52.82 28.19 5.41
C GLY A 4 -51.32 28.50 5.23
N THR A 5 -50.60 28.98 6.25
CA THR A 5 -49.12 28.91 6.28
C THR A 5 -48.61 28.62 7.70
N ARG A 6 -48.50 27.32 7.97
CA ARG A 6 -47.83 26.71 9.11
C ARG A 6 -46.33 26.78 8.85
N ILE A 7 -45.57 27.46 9.71
CA ILE A 7 -44.11 27.53 9.64
C ILE A 7 -43.56 26.16 10.06
N GLU A 8 -42.92 25.48 9.12
CA GLU A 8 -42.32 24.16 9.28
C GLU A 8 -40.92 24.32 9.91
N ALA A 9 -40.66 23.57 10.98
CA ALA A 9 -39.39 23.53 11.68
C ALA A 9 -38.29 22.87 10.82
N PRO A 10 -37.02 23.29 10.94
CA PRO A 10 -35.93 22.63 10.23
C PRO A 10 -35.71 21.20 10.78
N LYS A 11 -35.85 20.24 9.87
CA LYS A 11 -35.60 18.81 10.05
C LYS A 11 -34.14 18.60 10.47
N LEU A 12 -33.91 18.16 11.71
CA LEU A 12 -32.59 17.70 12.15
C LEU A 12 -32.16 16.53 11.25
N GLY A 13 -31.14 16.78 10.43
CA GLY A 13 -30.42 15.74 9.71
C GLY A 13 -29.78 14.79 10.71
N SER A 14 -30.20 13.52 10.65
CA SER A 14 -29.58 12.41 11.35
C SER A 14 -28.12 12.30 10.90
N VAL A 15 -27.20 12.71 11.77
CA VAL A 15 -25.77 12.38 11.62
C VAL A 15 -25.64 10.92 12.02
N ALA A 16 -25.57 10.04 11.02
CA ALA A 16 -25.15 8.68 11.23
C ALA A 16 -23.71 8.71 11.73
N VAL A 17 -23.52 8.55 13.04
CA VAL A 17 -22.23 8.20 13.62
C VAL A 17 -21.89 6.83 13.06
N THR A 18 -20.99 6.81 12.08
CA THR A 18 -20.33 5.60 11.59
C THR A 18 -19.73 4.92 12.80
N ARG A 19 -20.28 3.77 13.18
CA ARG A 19 -19.64 2.90 14.17
C ARG A 19 -18.28 2.51 13.59
N PRO A 20 -17.16 2.71 14.30
CA PRO A 20 -15.88 2.19 13.86
C PRO A 20 -16.02 0.66 13.78
N ASP A 21 -15.95 0.13 12.57
CA ASP A 21 -15.94 -1.30 12.35
C ASP A 21 -14.62 -1.88 12.87
N PRO A 22 -14.63 -3.06 13.52
CA PRO A 22 -13.43 -3.64 14.14
C PRO A 22 -12.29 -4.00 13.16
N TRP A 23 -12.48 -3.78 11.87
CA TRP A 23 -11.54 -4.14 10.81
C TRP A 23 -10.51 -3.04 10.50
N ASP A 24 -10.77 -1.78 10.91
CA ASP A 24 -9.89 -0.62 10.75
C ASP A 24 -8.45 -0.84 11.27
N MET A 25 -8.31 -1.59 12.37
CA MET A 25 -7.00 -1.85 12.99
C MET A 25 -6.08 -2.69 12.09
N THR A 26 -6.64 -3.57 11.25
CA THR A 26 -5.81 -4.44 10.39
C THR A 26 -5.27 -3.66 9.21
N ASP A 27 -6.04 -2.71 8.67
CA ASP A 27 -5.61 -1.87 7.55
C ASP A 27 -4.61 -0.80 7.97
N ALA A 28 -4.72 -0.24 9.18
CA ALA A 28 -3.69 0.64 9.73
C ALA A 28 -2.33 -0.08 9.89
N VAL A 29 -2.34 -1.33 10.36
CA VAL A 29 -1.13 -2.17 10.48
C VAL A 29 -0.59 -2.54 9.10
N LEU A 30 -1.46 -2.87 8.15
CA LEU A 30 -1.11 -3.21 6.78
C LEU A 30 -0.50 -2.02 6.03
N LEU A 31 -1.08 -0.82 6.18
CA LEU A 31 -0.52 0.44 5.71
C LEU A 31 0.87 0.66 6.31
N THR A 32 1.00 0.50 7.63
CA THR A 32 2.26 0.75 8.35
C THR A 32 3.36 -0.24 7.94
N VAL A 33 3.03 -1.51 7.73
CA VAL A 33 4.01 -2.53 7.33
C VAL A 33 4.42 -2.36 5.86
N LEU A 34 3.48 -1.99 4.97
CA LEU A 34 3.81 -1.61 3.59
C LEU A 34 4.75 -0.39 3.56
N CYS A 35 4.55 0.61 4.43
CA CYS A 35 5.48 1.74 4.59
C CYS A 35 6.89 1.28 4.93
N LEU A 36 7.02 0.44 5.95
CA LEU A 36 8.31 -0.01 6.48
C LEU A 36 9.07 -0.85 5.44
N PHE A 37 8.35 -1.56 4.57
CA PHE A 37 8.95 -2.31 3.47
C PHE A 37 9.40 -1.42 2.30
N CYS A 38 8.67 -0.34 2.00
CA CYS A 38 9.02 0.58 0.91
C CYS A 38 10.12 1.57 1.31
N ALA A 39 10.06 2.05 2.56
CA ALA A 39 11.09 2.87 3.18
C ALA A 39 12.14 1.93 3.78
N GLY A 40 13.00 1.34 2.95
CA GLY A 40 14.11 0.49 3.40
C GLY A 40 14.92 1.16 4.52
N THR A 41 14.60 0.84 5.77
CA THR A 41 15.32 1.36 6.92
C THR A 41 16.54 0.47 7.10
N ALA A 42 17.69 1.03 6.76
CA ALA A 42 19.00 0.49 7.10
C ALA A 42 19.20 0.57 8.62
N LEU A 43 18.50 -0.26 9.39
CA LEU A 43 18.82 -0.47 10.79
C LEU A 43 19.89 -1.55 10.86
N GLY A 44 21.14 -1.08 10.93
CA GLY A 44 22.29 -1.91 11.23
C GLY A 44 22.08 -2.66 12.54
N VAL A 45 21.84 -3.97 12.42
CA VAL A 45 21.79 -4.88 13.58
C VAL A 45 23.18 -4.97 14.16
N THR A 46 23.38 -4.31 15.30
CA THR A 46 24.52 -4.60 16.18
C THR A 46 24.29 -5.97 16.79
N ARG A 47 25.03 -6.95 16.28
CA ARG A 47 25.07 -8.33 16.76
C ARG A 47 25.61 -8.36 18.19
N ARG A 48 24.74 -8.24 19.19
CA ARG A 48 25.13 -8.46 20.58
C ARG A 48 25.04 -9.94 20.90
N ALA A 49 26.19 -10.58 20.88
CA ALA A 49 26.39 -11.92 21.42
C ALA A 49 26.19 -11.93 22.95
N ARG A 50 25.80 -13.12 23.46
CA ARG A 50 25.63 -13.60 24.86
C ARG A 50 24.16 -13.74 25.28
N SER A 51 23.75 -14.74 26.05
CA SER A 51 24.43 -15.78 26.83
C SER A 51 23.38 -16.82 27.21
N SER A 52 23.76 -18.10 27.30
CA SER A 52 22.90 -19.19 27.74
C SER A 52 22.51 -19.05 29.22
N CYS A 53 21.20 -19.09 29.51
CA CYS A 53 20.66 -19.63 30.75
C CYS A 53 19.56 -20.62 30.34
N ARG A 54 19.71 -21.88 30.79
CA ARG A 54 18.76 -22.97 30.58
C ARG A 54 17.62 -22.82 31.58
N ASN A 55 16.39 -22.69 31.07
CA ASN A 55 15.16 -23.06 31.78
C ASN A 55 14.12 -23.52 30.75
N ASP A 56 13.56 -24.71 30.97
CA ASP A 56 12.36 -25.23 30.33
C ASP A 56 11.17 -24.31 30.64
N GLU A 57 10.19 -24.22 29.74
CA GLU A 57 8.95 -23.40 29.81
C GLU A 57 9.00 -22.01 29.13
N ALA A 58 9.33 -22.00 27.83
CA ALA A 58 8.87 -20.98 26.87
C ALA A 58 8.93 -21.56 25.46
N ASP A 59 7.83 -22.15 24.97
CA ASP A 59 7.61 -22.30 23.52
C ASP A 59 7.02 -21.00 22.93
N GLU A 60 7.47 -19.86 23.44
CA GLU A 60 7.29 -18.58 22.77
C GLU A 60 8.32 -18.51 21.64
N ARG A 61 8.02 -19.24 20.56
CA ARG A 61 8.83 -19.18 19.35
C ARG A 61 8.69 -17.78 18.77
N LEU A 62 9.68 -16.93 19.05
CA LEU A 62 9.75 -15.58 18.47
C LEU A 62 9.59 -15.70 16.96
N VAL A 63 8.52 -15.08 16.44
CA VAL A 63 8.26 -15.01 15.00
C VAL A 63 9.45 -14.34 14.36
N THR A 64 10.08 -15.04 13.42
CA THR A 64 11.18 -14.47 12.64
C THR A 64 10.64 -13.39 11.73
N LEU A 65 11.49 -12.42 11.38
CA LEU A 65 11.12 -11.40 10.41
C LEU A 65 10.66 -12.03 9.09
N GLY A 66 11.31 -13.13 8.64
CA GLY A 66 10.91 -13.85 7.42
C GLY A 66 9.50 -14.42 7.48
N GLU A 67 9.10 -15.00 8.63
CA GLU A 67 7.73 -15.50 8.85
C GLU A 67 6.71 -14.37 8.85
N LEU A 68 7.02 -13.23 9.47
CA LEU A 68 6.15 -12.05 9.45
C LEU A 68 5.92 -11.56 8.01
N VAL A 69 7.00 -11.39 7.24
CA VAL A 69 6.90 -10.92 5.85
C VAL A 69 6.13 -11.93 4.99
N ALA A 70 6.37 -13.24 5.16
CA ALA A 70 5.62 -14.26 4.44
C ALA A 70 4.11 -14.22 4.75
N ALA A 71 3.74 -14.00 6.01
CA ALA A 71 2.35 -13.86 6.41
C ALA A 71 1.70 -12.60 5.79
N PHE A 72 2.44 -11.49 5.73
CA PHE A 72 1.99 -10.26 5.07
C PHE A 72 1.82 -10.45 3.57
N ASP A 73 2.78 -11.05 2.86
CA ASP A 73 2.67 -11.36 1.43
C ASP A 73 1.42 -12.20 1.14
N HIS A 74 1.22 -13.25 1.93
CA HIS A 74 0.06 -14.12 1.78
C HIS A 74 -1.24 -13.32 1.96
N MET A 75 -1.28 -12.44 2.96
CA MET A 75 -2.41 -11.58 3.21
C MET A 75 -2.63 -10.57 2.05
N LEU A 76 -1.59 -9.92 1.53
CA LEU A 76 -1.70 -8.97 0.41
C LEU A 76 -2.25 -9.64 -0.86
N VAL A 77 -1.78 -10.85 -1.16
CA VAL A 77 -2.28 -11.65 -2.29
C VAL A 77 -3.72 -12.10 -2.04
N ARG A 78 -4.03 -12.56 -0.83
CA ARG A 78 -5.38 -13.02 -0.47
C ARG A 78 -6.40 -11.88 -0.53
N LYS A 79 -6.05 -10.68 -0.06
CA LYS A 79 -6.89 -9.48 -0.20
C LYS A 79 -6.93 -8.96 -1.64
N GLY A 80 -6.06 -9.43 -2.53
CA GLY A 80 -5.98 -8.98 -3.92
C GLY A 80 -5.40 -7.59 -4.07
N LEU A 81 -4.65 -7.11 -3.07
CA LEU A 81 -4.00 -5.80 -3.09
C LEU A 81 -2.75 -5.80 -3.98
N MET A 82 -2.05 -6.94 -4.03
CA MET A 82 -0.90 -7.17 -4.91
C MET A 82 -0.92 -8.58 -5.48
N THR A 83 -0.24 -8.77 -6.61
CA THR A 83 0.03 -10.10 -7.17
C THR A 83 1.34 -10.66 -6.62
N ARG A 84 1.50 -12.00 -6.68
CA ARG A 84 2.78 -12.65 -6.32
C ARG A 84 3.95 -12.09 -7.12
N THR A 85 3.74 -11.87 -8.42
CA THR A 85 4.75 -11.27 -9.30
C THR A 85 5.17 -9.87 -8.86
N GLN A 86 4.23 -9.03 -8.42
CA GLN A 86 4.56 -7.70 -7.91
C GLN A 86 5.38 -7.78 -6.61
N LEU A 87 5.04 -8.71 -5.71
CA LEU A 87 5.81 -8.93 -4.48
C LEU A 87 7.21 -9.46 -4.77
N ASP A 88 7.34 -10.38 -5.74
CA ASP A 88 8.65 -10.87 -6.18
C ASP A 88 9.52 -9.74 -6.78
N LEU A 89 8.91 -8.82 -7.53
CA LEU A 89 9.58 -7.62 -8.05
C LEU A 89 10.02 -6.68 -6.91
N ILE A 90 9.19 -6.46 -5.90
CA ILE A 90 9.56 -5.62 -4.74
C ILE A 90 10.73 -6.23 -3.97
N ARG A 91 10.76 -7.57 -3.83
CA ARG A 91 11.80 -8.29 -3.08
C ARG A 91 13.11 -8.46 -3.83
N THR A 92 13.05 -8.76 -5.12
CA THR A 92 14.21 -9.21 -5.92
C THR A 92 14.45 -8.36 -7.16
N GLY A 93 13.51 -7.48 -7.50
CA GLY A 93 13.61 -6.59 -8.63
C GLY A 93 14.57 -5.44 -8.38
N THR A 94 14.85 -4.72 -9.45
CA THR A 94 15.67 -3.51 -9.41
C THR A 94 14.77 -2.33 -9.03
N ARG A 95 15.09 -1.69 -7.90
CA ARG A 95 14.43 -0.46 -7.48
C ARG A 95 14.81 0.68 -8.43
N SER A 96 13.80 1.42 -8.88
CA SER A 96 13.94 2.62 -9.67
C SER A 96 12.85 3.64 -9.34
N ARG A 97 12.97 4.83 -9.92
CA ARG A 97 12.02 5.92 -9.79
C ARG A 97 11.13 6.00 -11.03
N GLY A 98 9.83 6.00 -10.81
CA GLY A 98 8.81 6.26 -11.83
C GLY A 98 8.22 7.65 -11.62
N VAL A 99 8.19 8.45 -12.68
CA VAL A 99 7.43 9.70 -12.68
C VAL A 99 6.02 9.39 -13.17
N VAL A 100 5.01 9.78 -12.42
CA VAL A 100 3.63 9.67 -12.88
C VAL A 100 3.39 10.69 -13.97
N THR A 101 3.11 10.24 -15.19
CA THR A 101 2.75 11.11 -16.32
C THR A 101 1.24 11.19 -16.53
N GLY A 102 0.50 10.20 -16.05
CA GLY A 102 -0.96 10.15 -16.14
C GLY A 102 -1.54 9.28 -15.04
N MET A 103 -2.76 9.60 -14.61
CA MET A 103 -3.50 8.83 -13.61
C MET A 103 -4.97 8.87 -13.95
N ARG A 104 -5.61 7.70 -13.98
CA ARG A 104 -7.05 7.56 -14.19
C ARG A 104 -7.63 6.57 -13.21
N THR A 105 -8.77 6.92 -12.61
CA THR A 105 -9.53 5.98 -11.80
C THR A 105 -10.29 5.03 -12.73
N THR A 106 -10.27 3.74 -12.42
CA THR A 106 -11.00 2.73 -13.22
C THR A 106 -12.46 2.60 -12.80
N GLY A 107 -12.85 3.24 -11.69
CA GLY A 107 -14.15 3.10 -11.05
C GLY A 107 -14.25 1.90 -10.11
N ALA A 108 -13.32 0.94 -10.17
CA ALA A 108 -13.26 -0.15 -9.22
C ALA A 108 -12.64 0.33 -7.88
N ALA A 109 -13.23 -0.13 -6.79
CA ALA A 109 -12.76 0.12 -5.43
C ALA A 109 -12.80 -1.18 -4.63
N ARG A 110 -11.89 -1.31 -3.68
CA ARG A 110 -11.77 -2.45 -2.79
C ARG A 110 -11.46 -1.92 -1.41
N GLU A 111 -12.41 -2.03 -0.48
CA GLU A 111 -12.28 -1.45 0.86
C GLU A 111 -11.91 0.05 0.73
N ASP A 112 -10.86 0.52 1.40
CA ASP A 112 -10.35 1.90 1.29
C ASP A 112 -9.40 2.14 0.11
N TYR A 113 -9.21 1.13 -0.75
CA TYR A 113 -8.35 1.22 -1.92
C TYR A 113 -9.16 1.55 -3.16
N ARG A 114 -8.61 2.43 -3.99
CA ARG A 114 -9.15 2.76 -5.31
C ARG A 114 -8.24 2.15 -6.36
N GLU A 115 -8.84 1.46 -7.32
CA GLU A 115 -8.08 0.96 -8.45
C GLU A 115 -7.84 2.10 -9.44
N VAL A 116 -6.58 2.41 -9.62
CA VAL A 116 -6.10 3.44 -10.54
C VAL A 116 -5.23 2.80 -11.59
N GLU A 117 -5.30 3.34 -12.80
CA GLU A 117 -4.33 3.08 -13.83
C GLU A 117 -3.39 4.28 -13.92
N LEU A 118 -2.10 4.00 -13.81
CA LEU A 118 -1.03 4.97 -13.82
C LEU A 118 -0.25 4.80 -15.11
N ASP A 119 -0.10 5.90 -15.84
CA ASP A 119 0.91 6.01 -16.88
C ASP A 119 2.18 6.55 -16.22
N LEU A 120 3.25 5.77 -16.25
CA LEU A 120 4.51 6.04 -15.58
C LEU A 120 5.64 6.14 -16.59
N MET A 121 6.56 7.06 -16.34
CA MET A 121 7.85 7.11 -17.01
C MET A 121 8.92 6.60 -16.04
N VAL A 122 9.37 5.36 -16.23
CA VAL A 122 10.30 4.68 -15.33
C VAL A 122 11.73 4.85 -15.82
N SER A 123 12.63 5.24 -14.92
CA SER A 123 14.05 5.36 -15.24
C SER A 123 14.74 4.00 -15.25
N ARG A 124 15.64 3.75 -16.20
CA ARG A 124 16.47 2.53 -16.18
C ARG A 124 17.75 2.77 -15.37
N CYS A 125 18.23 1.76 -14.65
CA CYS A 125 19.51 1.86 -13.93
C CYS A 125 20.73 2.04 -14.85
N GLY A 126 20.60 1.77 -16.15
CA GLY A 126 21.64 2.01 -17.17
C GLY A 126 21.45 3.29 -17.99
N GLY A 127 20.49 4.15 -17.62
CA GLY A 127 20.15 5.36 -18.37
C GLY A 127 18.98 5.17 -19.34
N GLY A 128 18.34 6.28 -19.68
CA GLY A 128 17.09 6.29 -20.43
C GLY A 128 15.86 6.06 -19.54
N GLN A 129 14.70 6.19 -20.15
CA GLN A 129 13.39 6.01 -19.51
C GLN A 129 12.48 5.22 -20.44
N PHE A 130 11.53 4.49 -19.87
CA PHE A 130 10.50 3.79 -20.64
C PHE A 130 9.11 4.08 -20.10
N PRO A 131 8.11 4.28 -20.98
CA PRO A 131 6.73 4.44 -20.58
C PRO A 131 6.15 3.07 -20.21
N ILE A 132 5.37 3.03 -19.13
CA ILE A 132 4.59 1.86 -18.76
C ILE A 132 3.24 2.27 -18.20
N ARG A 133 2.25 1.43 -18.47
CA ARG A 133 0.91 1.54 -17.93
C ARG A 133 0.71 0.46 -16.89
N GLN A 134 0.45 0.87 -15.65
CA GLN A 134 0.33 -0.03 -14.52
C GLN A 134 -0.99 0.20 -13.79
N ARG A 135 -1.71 -0.88 -13.51
CA ARG A 135 -2.86 -0.86 -12.59
C ARG A 135 -2.36 -1.10 -11.16
N ALA A 136 -2.84 -0.29 -10.23
CA ALA A 136 -2.51 -0.40 -8.81
C ALA A 136 -3.74 -0.07 -7.96
N LEU A 137 -3.85 -0.76 -6.83
CA LEU A 137 -4.78 -0.39 -5.77
C LEU A 137 -4.08 0.60 -4.84
N VAL A 138 -4.57 1.82 -4.79
CA VAL A 138 -3.98 2.91 -4.01
C VAL A 138 -4.95 3.29 -2.89
N PRO A 139 -4.51 3.39 -1.63
CA PRO A 139 -5.34 3.89 -0.55
C PRO A 139 -5.97 5.23 -0.91
N ALA A 140 -7.24 5.45 -0.57
CA ALA A 140 -7.94 6.69 -0.85
C ALA A 140 -7.22 7.92 -0.27
N SER A 141 -6.58 7.77 0.90
CA SER A 141 -5.75 8.80 1.54
C SER A 141 -4.48 9.13 0.75
N ALA A 142 -3.94 8.19 -0.02
CA ALA A 142 -2.68 8.32 -0.75
C ALA A 142 -2.87 8.71 -2.23
N LEU A 143 -4.10 8.92 -2.69
CA LEU A 143 -4.39 9.25 -4.10
C LEU A 143 -3.63 10.49 -4.60
N THR A 144 -3.49 11.50 -3.75
CA THR A 144 -2.74 12.72 -4.10
C THR A 144 -1.27 12.44 -4.40
N ARG A 145 -0.69 11.38 -3.84
CA ARG A 145 0.72 10.99 -4.08
C ARG A 145 0.92 10.28 -5.42
N VAL A 146 -0.14 9.81 -6.06
CA VAL A 146 -0.11 9.24 -7.42
C VAL A 146 -0.68 10.18 -8.47
N SER A 147 -0.83 11.46 -8.15
CA SER A 147 -1.15 12.48 -9.15
C SER A 147 -0.01 12.65 -10.16
N PRO A 148 -0.31 13.04 -11.42
CA PRO A 148 0.71 13.36 -12.40
C PRO A 148 1.73 14.39 -11.89
N GLY A 149 3.00 14.18 -12.20
CA GLY A 149 4.13 14.97 -11.72
C GLY A 149 4.82 14.43 -10.47
N ASN A 150 4.16 13.53 -9.72
CA ASN A 150 4.79 12.91 -8.56
C ASN A 150 5.77 11.80 -8.95
N VAL A 151 6.76 11.60 -8.09
CA VAL A 151 7.74 10.52 -8.22
C VAL A 151 7.43 9.43 -7.21
N ILE A 152 7.34 8.20 -7.67
CA ILE A 152 7.05 7.01 -6.85
C ILE A 152 8.13 5.96 -7.01
N ASP A 153 8.25 5.11 -5.99
CA ASP A 153 9.15 3.96 -6.04
C ASP A 153 8.54 2.88 -6.95
N THR A 154 9.37 2.37 -7.84
CA THR A 154 9.00 1.34 -8.81
C THR A 154 10.03 0.22 -8.77
N TYR A 155 9.59 -1.01 -8.97
CA TYR A 155 10.46 -2.17 -9.02
C TYR A 155 10.20 -2.92 -10.31
N TYR A 156 11.26 -3.19 -11.06
CA TYR A 156 11.17 -3.86 -12.35
C TYR A 156 12.33 -4.85 -12.50
N ARG A 157 12.21 -5.80 -13.42
CA ARG A 157 13.33 -6.71 -13.74
C ARG A 157 14.03 -6.20 -15.00
N PRO A 158 15.36 -5.98 -14.98
CA PRO A 158 16.10 -5.66 -16.20
C PRO A 158 15.89 -6.75 -17.25
N GLY A 159 15.40 -6.38 -18.44
CA GLY A 159 15.04 -7.33 -19.50
C GLY A 159 13.55 -7.69 -19.57
N ASP A 160 12.76 -7.39 -18.53
CA ASP A 160 11.29 -7.50 -18.55
C ASP A 160 10.66 -6.18 -18.08
N GLU A 161 10.59 -5.24 -19.03
CA GLU A 161 10.04 -3.89 -18.81
C GLU A 161 8.52 -3.85 -18.88
N GLY A 162 7.87 -4.99 -19.16
CA GLY A 162 6.41 -5.12 -19.16
C GLY A 162 5.82 -5.37 -17.78
N ALA A 163 6.65 -5.73 -16.79
CA ALA A 163 6.23 -6.02 -15.42
C ALA A 163 6.88 -5.05 -14.43
N VAL A 164 6.07 -4.14 -13.88
CA VAL A 164 6.51 -3.17 -12.87
C VAL A 164 5.62 -3.24 -11.65
N ALA A 165 6.23 -3.33 -10.47
CA ALA A 165 5.55 -3.13 -9.19
C ALA A 165 5.69 -1.67 -8.76
N VAL A 166 4.61 -1.10 -8.23
CA VAL A 166 4.53 0.29 -7.80
C VAL A 166 4.33 0.32 -6.28
N CYS A 167 5.15 1.12 -5.61
CA CYS A 167 5.08 1.34 -4.18
C CYS A 167 4.72 2.80 -3.90
N VAL A 168 3.57 3.00 -3.30
CA VAL A 168 3.09 4.32 -2.90
C VAL A 168 3.10 4.38 -1.38
N PRO A 169 3.91 5.25 -0.76
CA PRO A 169 3.82 5.46 0.67
C PRO A 169 2.44 6.08 0.98
N PRO A 170 1.79 5.72 2.09
CA PRO A 170 0.56 6.38 2.51
C PRO A 170 0.82 7.84 2.91
N ALA A 171 -0.28 8.60 2.98
CA ALA A 171 -0.29 10.02 3.36
C ALA A 171 0.24 10.25 4.77
#